data_AF-A0A9D7RYF7-F1
#
_entry.id   AF-A0A9D7RYF7-F1
#
_cell.length_a   1.000
_cell.length_b   1.000
_cell.length_c   1.000
_cell.angle_alpha   90.00
_cell.angle_beta   90.00
_cell.angle_gamma   90.00
#
_symmetry.space_group_name_H-M   'P 1'
#
loop_
_entity.id
_entity.type
_entity.pdbx_description
1 polymer ?
#
loop_
_entity_poly.entity_id
_entity_poly.type
_entity_poly.pdbx_seq_one_letter_code
_entity_poly.pdbx_strand_id
1 'polypeptide(L)'
;MKLAIALLGAMNITVAIAQPVQLTEVEFEQRIAGLPSVTETFNALPLGVLPSPLQLSNGSFVGTPQIMTGLWCVLSACLTVGLSADGEFTQFPANTAFWSGRVIVAAAGNVIEARVVGNSGTQSFVQPPMAWNPAGVFLGFHDPRGLRSVSFRVVQGGVNYSIDDVRIATQAGPLAASAVPANSVASTMTLGILLLTFGLMAAGQMDPRRA
;
A
#
# COMPACT_ATOMS: atom_id res chain seq x y z
N MET A 1 4.45 34.16 47.19
CA MET A 1 4.21 34.35 45.74
C MET A 1 4.63 33.07 45.04
N LYS A 2 3.68 32.22 44.64
CA LYS A 2 3.95 30.90 44.02
C LYS A 2 3.95 31.08 42.49
N LEU A 3 5.10 30.87 41.86
CA LEU A 3 5.24 30.95 40.41
C LEU A 3 4.99 29.55 39.81
N ALA A 4 3.90 29.38 39.09
CA ALA A 4 3.59 28.16 38.35
C ALA A 4 4.28 28.23 36.97
N ILE A 5 5.20 27.30 36.72
CA ILE A 5 5.83 27.11 35.41
C ILE A 5 4.97 26.10 34.65
N ALA A 6 4.25 26.58 33.62
CA ALA A 6 3.54 25.72 32.69
C ALA A 6 4.50 25.32 31.55
N LEU A 7 4.96 24.06 31.56
CA LEU A 7 5.65 23.45 30.43
C LEU A 7 4.62 23.10 29.35
N LEU A 8 4.62 23.82 28.22
CA LEU A 8 3.95 23.37 27.00
C LEU A 8 4.85 22.35 26.30
N GLY A 9 4.47 21.07 26.38
CA GLY A 9 5.07 20.02 25.56
C GLY A 9 4.54 20.08 24.12
N ALA A 10 5.42 20.35 23.16
CA ALA A 10 5.10 20.22 21.75
C ALA A 10 4.99 18.73 21.39
N MET A 11 3.75 18.22 21.29
CA MET A 11 3.49 16.89 20.74
C MET A 11 3.61 16.93 19.22
N ASN A 12 4.65 16.30 18.67
CA ASN A 12 4.76 16.05 17.24
C ASN A 12 3.70 15.01 16.83
N ILE A 13 2.59 15.48 16.26
CA ILE A 13 1.60 14.59 15.64
C ILE A 13 2.17 14.12 14.31
N THR A 14 2.75 12.92 14.31
CA THR A 14 3.12 12.25 13.06
C THR A 14 1.84 11.71 12.44
N VAL A 15 1.37 12.31 11.35
CA VAL A 15 0.22 11.80 10.62
C VAL A 15 0.69 10.58 9.83
N ALA A 16 0.26 9.38 10.23
CA ALA A 16 0.50 8.17 9.45
C ALA A 16 -0.21 8.32 8.09
N ILE A 17 0.57 8.38 7.02
CA ILE A 17 0.03 8.38 5.66
C ILE A 17 -0.57 6.98 5.45
N ALA A 18 -1.87 6.90 5.20
CA ALA A 18 -2.50 5.64 4.80
C ALA A 18 -1.72 5.06 3.61
N GLN A 19 -1.41 3.76 3.63
CA GLN A 19 -0.77 3.05 2.53
C GLN A 19 -1.65 1.85 2.16
N PRO A 20 -1.49 1.28 0.95
CA PRO A 20 -2.10 -0.01 0.64
C PRO A 20 -1.69 -1.06 1.67
N VAL A 21 -2.61 -1.94 2.03
CA VAL A 21 -2.38 -3.03 3.00
C VAL A 21 -2.70 -4.38 2.36
N GLN A 22 -1.98 -5.43 2.76
CA GLN A 22 -2.33 -6.81 2.44
C GLN A 22 -3.39 -7.30 3.43
N LEU A 23 -4.37 -8.03 2.92
CA LEU A 23 -5.45 -8.65 3.68
C LEU A 23 -5.33 -10.17 3.59
N THR A 24 -5.71 -10.83 4.67
CA THR A 24 -6.04 -12.26 4.62
C THR A 24 -7.33 -12.49 3.85
N GLU A 25 -7.57 -13.72 3.41
CA GLU A 25 -8.81 -14.08 2.70
C GLU A 25 -10.06 -13.78 3.52
N VAL A 26 -10.03 -14.12 4.82
CA VAL A 26 -11.15 -13.86 5.74
C VAL A 26 -11.41 -12.36 5.89
N GLU A 27 -10.37 -11.55 6.07
CA GLU A 27 -10.52 -10.09 6.19
C GLU A 27 -11.02 -9.48 4.88
N PHE A 28 -10.57 -9.98 3.75
CA PHE A 28 -11.03 -9.52 2.43
C PHE A 28 -12.53 -9.77 2.27
N GLU A 29 -12.98 -11.02 2.42
CA GLU A 29 -14.39 -11.39 2.27
C GLU A 29 -15.30 -10.63 3.24
N GLN A 30 -14.86 -10.43 4.48
CA GLN A 30 -15.60 -9.62 5.46
C GLN A 30 -15.72 -8.16 5.03
N ARG A 31 -14.66 -7.56 4.48
CA ARG A 31 -14.65 -6.13 4.10
C ARG A 31 -15.41 -5.84 2.82
N ILE A 32 -15.52 -6.81 1.92
CA ILE A 32 -16.26 -6.62 0.67
C ILE A 32 -17.71 -7.10 0.73
N ALA A 33 -18.13 -7.68 1.85
CA ALA A 33 -19.51 -8.11 2.05
C ALA A 33 -20.49 -6.93 1.84
N GLY A 34 -21.42 -7.11 0.89
CA GLY A 34 -22.39 -6.08 0.52
C GLY A 34 -21.87 -4.99 -0.42
N LEU A 35 -20.60 -5.05 -0.86
CA LEU A 35 -20.07 -4.15 -1.89
C LEU A 35 -20.28 -4.72 -3.29
N PRO A 36 -20.45 -3.86 -4.32
CA PRO A 36 -20.37 -4.32 -5.71
C PRO A 36 -18.98 -4.89 -6.01
N SER A 37 -18.95 -6.16 -6.43
CA SER A 37 -17.71 -6.87 -6.76
C SER A 37 -17.82 -7.56 -8.12
N VAL A 38 -16.69 -7.67 -8.82
CA VAL A 38 -16.57 -8.39 -10.09
C VAL A 38 -15.40 -9.36 -9.97
N THR A 39 -15.61 -10.61 -10.41
CA THR A 39 -14.58 -11.65 -10.46
C THR A 39 -14.32 -12.06 -11.90
N GLU A 40 -13.06 -12.02 -12.30
CA GLU A 40 -12.57 -12.56 -13.56
C GLU A 40 -11.98 -13.95 -13.32
N THR A 41 -12.59 -14.96 -13.95
CA THR A 41 -12.19 -16.37 -13.83
C THR A 41 -11.46 -16.87 -15.08
N PHE A 42 -11.29 -16.01 -16.09
CA PHE A 42 -10.64 -16.27 -17.38
C PHE A 42 -11.26 -17.40 -18.24
N ASN A 43 -12.25 -18.13 -17.73
CA ASN A 43 -12.91 -19.26 -18.41
C ASN A 43 -13.64 -18.88 -19.70
N ALA A 44 -14.00 -17.60 -19.85
CA ALA A 44 -14.66 -17.08 -21.05
C ALA A 44 -13.65 -16.61 -22.13
N LEU A 45 -12.36 -16.58 -21.83
CA LEU A 45 -11.32 -16.13 -22.75
C LEU A 45 -10.79 -17.29 -23.61
N PRO A 46 -10.36 -17.03 -24.86
CA PRO A 46 -9.72 -18.05 -25.67
C PRO A 46 -8.39 -18.48 -25.08
N LEU A 47 -8.08 -19.78 -25.17
CA LEU A 47 -6.79 -20.32 -24.75
C LEU A 47 -5.66 -19.83 -25.66
N GLY A 48 -4.46 -19.70 -25.11
CA GLY A 48 -3.26 -19.28 -25.81
C GLY A 48 -2.81 -17.86 -25.45
N VAL A 49 -1.88 -17.33 -26.24
CA VAL A 49 -1.31 -15.99 -26.05
C VAL A 49 -2.31 -14.95 -26.54
N LEU A 50 -2.61 -13.96 -25.71
CA LEU A 50 -3.53 -12.87 -26.03
C LEU A 50 -2.78 -11.54 -26.25
N PRO A 51 -3.39 -10.58 -26.98
CA PRO A 51 -2.85 -9.24 -27.08
C PRO A 51 -2.74 -8.55 -25.72
N SER A 52 -1.74 -7.68 -25.57
CA SER A 52 -1.61 -6.79 -24.41
C SER A 52 -1.78 -5.33 -24.85
N PRO A 53 -2.56 -4.50 -24.12
CA PRO A 53 -3.29 -4.82 -22.89
C PRO A 53 -4.48 -5.76 -23.12
N LEU A 54 -4.64 -6.76 -22.25
CA LEU A 54 -5.81 -7.63 -22.21
C LEU A 54 -6.93 -6.93 -21.43
N GLN A 55 -8.04 -6.65 -22.10
CA GLN A 55 -9.21 -6.03 -21.47
C GLN A 55 -10.01 -7.09 -20.69
N LEU A 56 -10.37 -6.77 -19.45
CA LEU A 56 -11.09 -7.64 -18.54
C LEU A 56 -12.33 -6.93 -17.98
N SER A 57 -13.27 -7.70 -17.44
CA SER A 57 -14.47 -7.15 -16.78
C SER A 57 -14.15 -6.29 -15.55
N ASN A 58 -13.00 -6.54 -14.92
CA ASN A 58 -12.53 -5.90 -13.69
C ASN A 58 -11.32 -4.97 -13.91
N GLY A 59 -11.03 -4.58 -15.16
CA GLY A 59 -9.93 -3.67 -15.49
C GLY A 59 -9.16 -4.10 -16.73
N SER A 60 -7.84 -4.03 -16.69
CA SER A 60 -6.96 -4.49 -17.77
C SER A 60 -5.72 -5.15 -17.21
N PHE A 61 -5.15 -6.07 -17.98
CA PHE A 61 -3.88 -6.70 -17.68
C PHE A 61 -2.81 -6.33 -18.73
N VAL A 62 -1.66 -5.84 -18.27
CA VAL A 62 -0.49 -5.51 -19.09
C VAL A 62 0.62 -6.51 -18.82
N GLY A 63 1.29 -6.98 -19.87
CA GLY A 63 2.34 -8.01 -19.80
C GLY A 63 2.28 -8.93 -21.02
N THR A 64 2.59 -10.22 -20.83
CA THR A 64 2.44 -11.26 -21.86
C THR A 64 1.35 -12.24 -21.46
N PRO A 65 0.06 -11.86 -21.55
CA PRO A 65 -1.02 -12.70 -21.06
C PRO A 65 -1.15 -13.98 -21.89
N GLN A 66 -1.14 -15.13 -21.20
CA GLN A 66 -1.44 -16.41 -21.81
C GLN A 66 -2.52 -17.13 -20.99
N ILE A 67 -3.65 -17.46 -21.61
CA ILE A 67 -4.70 -18.25 -20.96
C ILE A 67 -4.42 -19.74 -21.18
N MET A 68 -4.40 -20.50 -20.09
CA MET A 68 -4.08 -21.93 -20.13
C MET A 68 -5.00 -22.73 -19.21
N THR A 69 -5.16 -24.01 -19.52
CA THR A 69 -5.75 -25.05 -18.66
C THR A 69 -4.75 -26.21 -18.49
N GLY A 70 -4.93 -27.06 -17.48
CA GLY A 70 -4.05 -28.20 -17.21
C GLY A 70 -2.79 -27.79 -16.44
N LEU A 71 -1.71 -28.56 -16.52
CA LEU A 71 -0.43 -28.37 -15.80
C LEU A 71 -0.59 -27.92 -14.33
N TRP A 72 -0.57 -26.62 -14.06
CA TRP A 72 -0.82 -26.03 -12.74
C TRP A 72 -2.16 -25.28 -12.63
N CYS A 73 -2.83 -24.96 -13.75
CA CYS A 73 -4.20 -24.44 -13.80
C CYS A 73 -5.20 -25.58 -14.00
N VAL A 74 -5.27 -26.43 -12.98
CA VAL A 74 -5.98 -27.71 -13.04
C VAL A 74 -7.49 -27.57 -12.81
N LEU A 75 -7.92 -26.50 -12.14
CA LEU A 75 -9.33 -26.30 -11.76
C LEU A 75 -10.12 -25.48 -12.80
N SER A 76 -9.45 -24.59 -13.52
CA SER A 76 -10.04 -23.59 -14.41
C SER A 76 -9.00 -23.05 -15.40
N ALA A 77 -9.46 -22.32 -16.41
CA ALA A 77 -8.57 -21.50 -17.21
C ALA A 77 -8.00 -20.38 -16.33
N CYS A 78 -6.70 -20.13 -16.42
CA CYS A 78 -6.03 -19.11 -15.61
C CYS A 78 -5.20 -18.19 -16.50
N LEU A 79 -4.86 -17.01 -15.99
CA LEU A 79 -3.89 -16.12 -16.61
C LEU A 79 -2.47 -16.52 -16.20
N THR A 80 -1.68 -17.01 -17.15
CA THR A 80 -0.27 -17.34 -16.95
C THR A 80 0.62 -16.17 -17.34
N VAL A 81 1.61 -15.88 -16.50
CA VAL A 81 2.63 -14.85 -16.74
C VAL A 81 3.99 -15.54 -16.87
N GLY A 82 4.70 -15.24 -17.95
CA GLY A 82 6.01 -15.83 -18.23
C GLY A 82 7.07 -15.34 -17.23
N LEU A 83 8.06 -16.21 -16.98
CA LEU A 83 9.15 -16.01 -16.02
C LEU A 83 9.91 -14.67 -16.05
N SER A 84 10.06 -14.10 -17.23
CA SER A 84 10.83 -12.87 -17.46
C SER A 84 9.94 -11.64 -17.61
N ALA A 85 8.63 -11.78 -17.42
CA ALA A 85 7.67 -10.73 -17.64
C ALA A 85 6.98 -10.36 -16.32
N ASP A 86 6.98 -9.08 -16.01
CA ASP A 86 6.10 -8.53 -14.99
C ASP A 86 4.67 -8.50 -15.55
N GLY A 87 3.69 -8.82 -14.70
CA GLY A 87 2.28 -8.68 -15.00
C GLY A 87 1.65 -7.59 -14.14
N GLU A 88 0.87 -6.69 -14.74
CA GLU A 88 0.20 -5.60 -14.02
C GLU A 88 -1.30 -5.58 -14.33
N PHE A 89 -2.11 -5.66 -13.28
CA PHE A 89 -3.53 -5.30 -13.33
C PHE A 89 -3.68 -3.81 -13.10
N THR A 90 -4.38 -3.13 -14.00
CA THR A 90 -4.53 -1.68 -14.02
C THR A 90 -5.89 -1.28 -14.61
N GLN A 91 -6.12 0.03 -14.77
CA GLN A 91 -7.35 0.59 -15.32
C GLN A 91 -8.61 0.05 -14.63
N PHE A 92 -8.54 -0.10 -13.31
CA PHE A 92 -9.67 -0.57 -12.52
C PHE A 92 -10.88 0.37 -12.67
N PRO A 93 -12.11 -0.15 -12.58
CA PRO A 93 -13.30 0.67 -12.46
C PRO A 93 -13.16 1.72 -11.36
N ALA A 94 -13.85 2.85 -11.53
CA ALA A 94 -13.84 3.92 -10.54
C ALA A 94 -14.25 3.39 -9.14
N ASN A 95 -13.63 3.96 -8.10
CA ASN A 95 -13.85 3.58 -6.70
C ASN A 95 -13.45 2.15 -6.33
N THR A 96 -12.69 1.45 -7.17
CA THR A 96 -12.06 0.17 -6.77
C THR A 96 -11.14 0.41 -5.60
N ALA A 97 -11.45 -0.20 -4.45
CA ALA A 97 -10.65 -0.08 -3.22
C ALA A 97 -10.04 -1.42 -2.80
N PHE A 98 -10.53 -2.52 -3.36
CA PHE A 98 -10.12 -3.88 -3.03
C PHE A 98 -9.73 -4.64 -4.30
N TRP A 99 -8.68 -5.43 -4.21
CA TRP A 99 -8.24 -6.36 -5.25
C TRP A 99 -7.81 -7.67 -4.60
N SER A 100 -8.15 -8.81 -5.18
CA SER A 100 -7.60 -10.11 -4.80
C SER A 100 -7.41 -11.02 -6.00
N GLY A 101 -6.67 -12.11 -5.79
CA GLY A 101 -6.51 -13.20 -6.74
C GLY A 101 -5.90 -14.44 -6.11
N ARG A 102 -6.01 -15.56 -6.81
CA ARG A 102 -5.35 -16.83 -6.48
C ARG A 102 -4.08 -16.97 -7.29
N VAL A 103 -2.93 -16.94 -6.63
CA VAL A 103 -1.64 -17.12 -7.30
C VAL A 103 -1.23 -18.59 -7.26
N ILE A 104 -1.04 -19.17 -8.42
CA ILE A 104 -0.67 -20.57 -8.61
C ILE A 104 0.75 -20.62 -9.17
N VAL A 105 1.69 -21.13 -8.38
CA VAL A 105 3.08 -21.31 -8.82
C VAL A 105 3.24 -22.64 -9.54
N ALA A 106 4.00 -22.69 -10.64
CA ALA A 106 4.23 -23.94 -11.38
C ALA A 106 5.07 -24.97 -10.61
N ALA A 107 5.84 -24.52 -9.61
CA ALA A 107 6.62 -25.36 -8.71
C ALA A 107 6.73 -24.69 -7.33
N ALA A 108 7.03 -25.48 -6.30
CA ALA A 108 7.25 -24.95 -4.96
C ALA A 108 8.56 -24.12 -4.88
N GLY A 109 8.60 -23.19 -3.93
CA GLY A 109 9.81 -22.41 -3.62
C GLY A 109 9.92 -21.07 -4.34
N ASN A 110 8.96 -20.71 -5.20
CA ASN A 110 8.94 -19.35 -5.77
C ASN A 110 8.53 -18.32 -4.71
N VAL A 111 9.20 -17.17 -4.76
CA VAL A 111 8.90 -15.98 -3.97
C VAL A 111 8.41 -14.94 -4.97
N ILE A 112 7.19 -14.46 -4.74
CA ILE A 112 6.55 -13.45 -5.58
C ILE A 112 6.49 -12.15 -4.79
N GLU A 113 6.90 -11.07 -5.42
CA GLU A 113 6.63 -9.72 -4.94
C GLU A 113 5.40 -9.17 -5.63
N ALA A 114 4.42 -8.75 -4.83
CA ALA A 114 3.31 -7.95 -5.29
C ALA A 114 3.57 -6.48 -4.99
N ARG A 115 3.53 -5.61 -5.99
CA ARG A 115 3.59 -4.16 -5.82
C ARG A 115 2.21 -3.57 -6.04
N VAL A 116 1.69 -2.89 -5.03
CA VAL A 116 0.37 -2.28 -5.03
C VAL A 116 0.50 -0.78 -5.08
N VAL A 117 -0.08 -0.17 -6.12
CA VAL A 117 -0.16 1.29 -6.27
C VAL A 117 -1.61 1.68 -6.02
N GLY A 118 -1.83 2.52 -5.03
CA GLY A 118 -3.12 3.13 -4.77
C GLY A 118 -3.01 4.64 -4.63
N ASN A 119 -4.12 5.29 -4.34
CA ASN A 119 -4.18 6.74 -4.14
C ASN A 119 -3.61 7.16 -2.79
N SER A 120 -3.43 6.22 -1.86
CA SER A 120 -2.78 6.46 -0.57
C SER A 120 -1.25 6.32 -0.64
N GLY A 121 -0.72 5.60 -1.64
CA GLY A 121 0.71 5.50 -1.91
C GLY A 121 1.07 4.21 -2.65
N THR A 122 2.28 3.69 -2.40
CA THR A 122 2.78 2.47 -3.03
C THR A 122 3.42 1.57 -2.00
N GLN A 123 3.04 0.30 -1.99
CA GLN A 123 3.57 -0.69 -1.06
C GLN A 123 3.97 -1.96 -1.81
N SER A 124 5.11 -2.55 -1.46
CA SER A 124 5.50 -3.88 -1.92
C SER A 124 5.29 -4.93 -0.83
N PHE A 125 4.83 -6.12 -1.24
CA PHE A 125 4.58 -7.26 -0.38
C PHE A 125 5.29 -8.50 -0.95
N VAL A 126 6.37 -8.91 -0.30
CA VAL A 126 7.11 -10.13 -0.65
C VAL A 126 6.47 -11.31 0.06
N GLN A 127 5.96 -12.27 -0.70
CA GLN A 127 5.34 -13.47 -0.15
C GLN A 127 6.42 -14.48 0.26
N PRO A 128 6.21 -15.26 1.34
CA PRO A 128 7.10 -16.36 1.65
C PRO A 128 7.15 -17.37 0.48
N PRO A 129 8.18 -18.24 0.42
CA PRO A 129 8.25 -19.29 -0.59
C PRO A 129 6.94 -20.08 -0.67
N MET A 130 6.29 -20.03 -1.83
CA MET A 130 4.97 -20.64 -2.01
C MET A 130 5.11 -22.14 -2.25
N ALA A 131 4.25 -22.92 -1.61
CA ALA A 131 4.03 -24.31 -1.97
C ALA A 131 3.15 -24.38 -3.23
N TRP A 132 3.29 -25.46 -4.01
CA TRP A 132 2.34 -25.74 -5.08
C TRP A 132 0.96 -26.00 -4.46
N ASN A 133 -0.04 -25.21 -4.87
CA ASN A 133 -1.43 -25.36 -4.48
C ASN A 133 -2.31 -25.21 -5.72
N PRO A 134 -3.08 -26.24 -6.12
CA PRO A 134 -3.93 -26.18 -7.31
C PRO A 134 -5.07 -25.16 -7.20
N ALA A 135 -5.48 -24.78 -5.98
CA ALA A 135 -6.44 -23.71 -5.75
C ALA A 135 -5.79 -22.31 -5.69
N GLY A 136 -4.46 -22.26 -5.74
CA GLY A 136 -3.67 -21.04 -5.59
C GLY A 136 -3.61 -20.51 -4.16
N VAL A 137 -2.59 -19.69 -3.91
CA VAL A 137 -2.41 -18.92 -2.68
C VAL A 137 -3.21 -17.63 -2.81
N PHE A 138 -4.06 -17.33 -1.83
CA PHE A 138 -4.81 -16.07 -1.82
C PHE A 138 -3.88 -14.89 -1.58
N LEU A 139 -3.98 -13.86 -2.42
CA LEU A 139 -3.44 -12.53 -2.16
C LEU A 139 -4.57 -11.51 -2.27
N GLY A 140 -4.74 -10.69 -1.24
CA GLY A 140 -5.74 -9.62 -1.22
C GLY A 140 -5.11 -8.30 -0.76
N PHE A 141 -5.56 -7.19 -1.34
CA PHE A 141 -5.07 -5.86 -1.04
C PHE A 141 -6.22 -4.87 -0.89
N HIS A 142 -6.00 -3.84 -0.08
CA HIS A 142 -6.94 -2.76 0.11
C HIS A 142 -6.23 -1.41 0.18
N ASP A 143 -6.79 -0.42 -0.51
CA ASP A 143 -6.48 0.99 -0.31
C ASP A 143 -7.80 1.76 -0.11
N PRO A 144 -8.05 2.37 1.07
CA PRO A 144 -9.29 3.10 1.34
C PRO A 144 -9.45 4.37 0.49
N ARG A 145 -8.38 4.83 -0.16
CA ARG A 145 -8.40 5.93 -1.12
C ARG A 145 -8.53 5.45 -2.57
N GLY A 146 -8.55 4.14 -2.80
CA GLY A 146 -8.68 3.50 -4.11
C GLY A 146 -7.37 2.92 -4.63
N LEU A 147 -7.48 1.78 -5.29
CA LEU A 147 -6.40 1.09 -5.97
C LEU A 147 -6.27 1.62 -7.40
N ARG A 148 -5.03 1.67 -7.89
CA ARG A 148 -4.68 2.07 -9.27
C ARG A 148 -4.09 0.91 -10.05
N SER A 149 -3.18 0.15 -9.43
CA SER A 149 -2.65 -1.06 -10.03
C SER A 149 -2.10 -2.05 -9.01
N VAL A 150 -2.03 -3.32 -9.42
CA VAL A 150 -1.38 -4.41 -8.70
C VAL A 150 -0.50 -5.16 -9.69
N SER A 151 0.81 -5.16 -9.46
CA SER A 151 1.77 -5.86 -10.30
C SER A 151 2.46 -6.99 -9.55
N PHE A 152 2.86 -8.02 -10.30
CA PHE A 152 3.52 -9.20 -9.77
C PHE A 152 4.81 -9.46 -10.53
N ARG A 153 5.83 -9.90 -9.79
CA ARG A 153 7.06 -10.43 -10.37
C ARG A 153 7.64 -11.52 -9.49
N VAL A 154 8.34 -12.46 -10.12
CA VAL A 154 9.10 -13.48 -9.41
C VAL A 154 10.43 -12.87 -8.97
N VAL A 155 10.69 -12.89 -7.66
CA VAL A 155 11.95 -12.37 -7.08
C VAL A 155 12.90 -13.48 -6.62
N GLN A 156 12.39 -14.70 -6.48
CA GLN A 156 13.16 -15.92 -6.27
C GLN A 156 12.37 -17.10 -6.82
N GLY A 157 13.07 -18.13 -7.30
CA GLY A 157 12.46 -19.23 -8.02
C GLY A 157 12.43 -18.94 -9.51
N GLY A 158 12.54 -20.00 -10.30
CA GLY A 158 12.77 -19.91 -11.74
C GLY A 158 11.69 -20.63 -12.54
N VAL A 159 10.45 -20.67 -12.04
CA VAL A 159 9.31 -21.17 -12.83
C VAL A 159 8.17 -20.15 -12.97
N ASN A 160 7.33 -20.37 -13.98
CA ASN A 160 6.15 -19.54 -14.27
C ASN A 160 5.16 -19.54 -13.09
N TYR A 161 4.29 -18.54 -13.06
CA TYR A 161 3.13 -18.50 -12.19
C TYR A 161 1.89 -18.12 -13.00
N SER A 162 0.74 -18.46 -12.43
CA SER A 162 -0.55 -18.08 -12.95
C SER A 162 -1.38 -17.40 -11.89
N ILE A 163 -2.36 -16.63 -12.32
CA ILE A 163 -3.32 -15.94 -11.49
C ILE A 163 -4.71 -16.34 -11.95
N ASP A 164 -5.58 -16.65 -11.00
CA ASP A 164 -6.98 -16.95 -11.23
C ASP A 164 -7.88 -16.22 -10.23
N ASP A 165 -9.19 -16.25 -10.46
CA ASP A 165 -10.24 -15.65 -9.62
C ASP A 165 -9.92 -14.20 -9.23
N VAL A 166 -9.50 -13.39 -10.21
CA VAL A 166 -9.13 -11.99 -9.94
C VAL A 166 -10.38 -11.22 -9.60
N ARG A 167 -10.47 -10.74 -8.36
CA ARG A 167 -11.65 -10.08 -7.85
C ARG A 167 -11.35 -8.65 -7.45
N ILE A 168 -12.24 -7.74 -7.81
CA ILE A 168 -12.23 -6.37 -7.31
C ILE A 168 -13.51 -6.10 -6.53
N ALA A 169 -13.46 -5.13 -5.62
CA ALA A 169 -14.66 -4.54 -5.05
C ALA A 169 -14.55 -3.02 -5.00
N THR A 170 -15.69 -2.37 -5.27
CA THR A 170 -15.80 -0.91 -5.28
C THR A 170 -16.45 -0.42 -4.00
N GLN A 171 -15.96 0.69 -3.46
CA GLN A 171 -16.61 1.34 -2.32
C GLN A 171 -17.80 2.17 -2.78
N ALA A 172 -18.86 2.16 -1.96
CA ALA A 172 -19.99 3.06 -2.16
C ALA A 172 -19.61 4.47 -1.68
N GLY A 173 -19.65 5.44 -2.59
CA GLY A 173 -19.37 6.84 -2.29
C GLY A 173 -17.94 7.29 -2.61
N PRO A 174 -17.61 8.56 -2.30
CA PRO A 174 -16.29 9.11 -2.59
C PRO A 174 -15.22 8.43 -1.72
N LEU A 175 -14.11 8.10 -2.35
CA LEU A 175 -12.93 7.52 -1.70
C LEU A 175 -12.41 8.47 -0.61
N ALA A 176 -11.80 7.90 0.45
CA ALA A 176 -11.31 8.70 1.56
C ALA A 176 -10.34 9.80 1.06
N ALA A 177 -10.62 11.05 1.42
CA ALA A 177 -9.84 12.18 0.94
C ALA A 177 -8.36 12.07 1.36
N SER A 178 -7.48 12.57 0.49
CA SER A 178 -6.08 12.76 0.85
C SER A 178 -5.98 13.89 1.87
N ALA A 179 -5.92 13.53 3.15
CA ALA A 179 -5.35 14.42 4.16
C ALA A 179 -3.87 14.53 3.83
N VAL A 180 -3.54 15.40 2.88
CA VAL A 180 -2.18 15.90 2.73
C VAL A 180 -1.90 16.57 4.07
N PRO A 181 -0.95 16.10 4.90
CA PRO A 181 -0.55 16.87 6.05
C PRO A 181 -0.11 18.21 5.47
N ALA A 182 -0.83 19.27 5.82
CA ALA A 182 -0.33 20.61 5.60
C ALA A 182 0.98 20.63 6.39
N ASN A 183 2.10 20.45 5.70
CA ASN A 183 3.40 20.85 6.19
C ASN A 183 3.22 22.33 6.48
N SER A 184 2.82 22.62 7.70
CA SER A 184 2.93 23.92 8.29
C SER A 184 4.43 24.13 8.30
N VAL A 185 4.90 24.83 7.26
CA VAL A 185 6.13 25.60 7.34
C VAL A 185 5.84 26.68 8.39
N ALA A 186 5.73 26.26 9.65
CA ALA A 186 5.88 27.13 10.78
C ALA A 186 7.37 27.49 10.76
N SER A 187 7.68 28.50 9.96
CA SER A 187 8.92 29.26 10.04
C SER A 187 9.20 29.49 11.50
N THR A 188 10.12 28.71 12.05
CA THR A 188 10.68 28.95 13.37
C THR A 188 11.63 30.12 13.18
N MET A 189 11.07 31.34 13.06
CA MET A 189 11.83 32.53 13.42
C MET A 189 11.98 32.47 14.93
N THR A 190 13.07 31.83 15.36
CA THR A 190 13.58 31.95 16.71
C THR A 190 13.98 33.41 16.92
N LEU A 191 13.01 34.22 17.35
CA LEU A 191 13.24 35.57 17.81
C LEU A 191 14.00 35.46 19.14
N GLY A 192 15.33 35.52 19.07
CA GLY A 192 16.19 35.64 20.23
C GLY A 192 15.93 36.98 20.92
N ILE A 193 15.00 37.01 21.86
CA ILE A 193 14.92 38.08 22.86
C ILE A 193 15.81 37.65 24.03
N LEU A 194 17.08 38.05 23.95
CA LEU A 194 18.00 38.03 25.08
C LEU A 194 17.54 39.12 26.07
N LEU A 195 16.71 38.75 27.05
CA LEU A 195 16.44 39.60 28.22
C LEU A 195 17.70 39.64 29.11
N LEU A 196 18.47 40.72 28.98
CA LEU A 196 19.45 41.16 29.97
C LEU A 196 18.70 41.87 31.10
N THR A 197 18.47 41.19 32.23
CA THR A 197 17.96 41.81 33.45
C THR A 197 18.89 41.55 34.64
N PHE A 198 19.46 42.65 35.14
CA PHE A 198 19.83 42.94 36.52
C PHE A 198 20.86 42.06 37.25
N GLY A 199 22.13 42.45 37.13
CA GLY A 199 23.11 42.32 38.22
C GLY A 199 23.15 43.60 39.07
N LEU A 200 22.20 43.76 40.00
CA LEU A 200 22.27 44.75 41.07
C LEU A 200 23.05 44.10 42.22
N MET A 201 24.35 44.39 42.35
CA MET A 201 25.11 44.08 43.57
C MET A 201 25.55 45.36 44.27
N ALA A 202 25.44 45.28 45.58
CA ALA A 202 25.31 46.37 46.53
C ALA A 202 26.64 47.02 46.93
N ALA A 203 26.52 48.32 47.24
CA ALA A 203 27.21 49.09 48.28
C ALA A 203 28.51 48.52 48.87
N GLY A 204 29.63 49.13 48.46
CA GLY A 204 30.88 49.17 49.23
C GLY A 204 31.16 50.61 49.67
N GLN A 205 30.74 50.94 50.88
CA GLN A 205 30.95 52.20 51.58
C GLN A 205 32.45 52.32 51.94
N MET A 206 33.16 53.31 51.39
CA MET A 206 34.56 53.60 51.73
C MET A 206 34.66 54.96 52.43
N ASP A 207 35.06 54.88 53.70
CA ASP A 207 35.16 55.93 54.72
C ASP A 207 36.37 56.85 54.49
N PRO A 208 36.23 58.19 54.43
CA PRO A 208 37.33 59.10 54.20
C PRO A 208 37.79 59.78 55.51
N ARG A 209 38.11 59.03 56.58
CA ARG A 209 38.81 59.59 57.76
C ARG A 209 39.67 58.55 58.49
N ARG A 210 40.96 58.47 58.17
CA ARG A 210 42.05 58.23 59.14
C ARG A 210 43.44 58.42 58.50
N ALA A 211 44.14 59.43 59.04
CA ALA A 211 45.57 59.74 59.00
C ALA A 211 46.21 60.09 57.65
#